data_AF-A0A2D6PV70-F1
#
_entry.id   AF-A0A2D6PV70-F1
#
_cell.length_a   1.000
_cell.length_b   1.000
_cell.length_c   1.000
_cell.angle_alpha   90.00
_cell.angle_beta   90.00
_cell.angle_gamma   90.00
#
_symmetry.space_group_name_H-M   'P 1'
#
loop_
_entity.id
_entity.type
_entity.pdbx_description
1 polymer ?
#
loop_
_entity_poly.entity_id
_entity_poly.type
_entity_poly.pdbx_seq_one_letter_code
_entity_poly.pdbx_strand_id
1 'polypeptide(L)'
;MDILLNSLNTAIFTLICAGAAMHRRRDLHVKIMMIAFALDIGLLLAVEFSNAAIAAALRTVSDSSSDARILTWVHVTFAVGGLVMWFAQIVVGRKILKQGRTELLPKHVLNARIFLVLRLGNVVTAWMIFAA
;
A
#
# COMPACT_ATOMS: atom_id res chain seq x y z
N MET A 1 -13.64 7.67 5.03
CA MET A 1 -13.23 7.21 3.68
C MET A 1 -14.41 6.47 3.11
N ASP A 2 -14.93 6.85 1.95
CA ASP A 2 -16.15 6.24 1.43
C ASP A 2 -15.91 4.77 1.03
N ILE A 3 -16.96 3.94 1.08
CA ILE A 3 -16.93 2.50 0.71
C ILE A 3 -16.22 2.27 -0.63
N LEU A 4 -16.36 3.22 -1.56
CA LEU A 4 -15.68 3.23 -2.84
C LEU A 4 -14.15 3.24 -2.70
N LEU A 5 -13.58 4.12 -1.88
CA LEU A 5 -12.14 4.26 -1.68
C LEU A 5 -11.55 3.02 -0.97
N ASN A 6 -12.27 2.45 0.00
CA ASN A 6 -11.89 1.17 0.61
C ASN A 6 -11.89 0.02 -0.40
N SER A 7 -12.92 -0.03 -1.27
CA SER A 7 -13.02 -1.04 -2.32
C SER A 7 -11.91 -0.90 -3.36
N LEU A 8 -11.54 0.33 -3.73
CA LEU A 8 -10.38 0.61 -4.58
C LEU A 8 -9.07 0.17 -3.92
N ASN A 9 -8.87 0.45 -2.63
CA ASN A 9 -7.69 0.00 -1.88
C ASN A 9 -7.57 -1.54 -1.91
N THR A 10 -8.68 -2.25 -1.67
CA THR A 10 -8.72 -3.72 -1.77
C THR A 10 -8.38 -4.20 -3.19
N ALA A 11 -8.98 -3.59 -4.22
CA ALA A 11 -8.73 -3.96 -5.61
C ALA A 11 -7.26 -3.76 -6.01
N ILE A 12 -6.65 -2.66 -5.58
CA ILE A 12 -5.22 -2.39 -5.79
C ILE A 12 -4.37 -3.45 -5.08
N PHE A 13 -4.69 -3.79 -3.83
CA PHE A 13 -3.99 -4.86 -3.12
C PHE A 13 -4.11 -6.22 -3.83
N THR A 14 -5.29 -6.57 -4.34
CA THR A 14 -5.46 -7.78 -5.16
C THR A 14 -4.61 -7.74 -6.42
N LEU A 15 -4.54 -6.59 -7.10
CA LEU A 15 -3.67 -6.39 -8.27
C LEU A 15 -2.18 -6.55 -7.92
N ILE A 16 -1.76 -6.06 -6.76
CA ILE A 16 -0.40 -6.27 -6.22
C ILE A 16 -0.13 -7.76 -6.04
N CYS A 17 -1.04 -8.49 -5.39
CA CYS A 17 -0.91 -9.94 -5.22
C CYS A 17 -0.82 -10.67 -6.57
N ALA A 18 -1.66 -10.29 -7.53
CA ALA A 18 -1.64 -10.87 -8.88
C ALA A 18 -0.29 -10.62 -9.58
N GLY A 19 0.23 -9.40 -9.56
CA GLY A 19 1.53 -9.10 -10.18
C GLY A 19 2.69 -9.79 -9.45
N ALA A 20 2.63 -9.96 -8.13
CA ALA A 20 3.63 -10.71 -7.37
C ALA A 20 3.60 -12.22 -7.72
N ALA A 21 2.41 -12.79 -7.92
CA ALA A 21 2.27 -14.17 -8.41
C ALA A 21 2.87 -14.36 -9.82
N MET A 22 2.84 -13.31 -10.65
CA MET A 22 3.43 -13.31 -11.99
C MET A 22 4.96 -13.06 -12.03
N HIS A 23 5.67 -13.09 -10.90
CA HIS A 23 7.12 -12.81 -10.83
C HIS A 23 7.99 -13.62 -11.81
N ARG A 24 7.56 -14.83 -12.21
CA ARG A 24 8.25 -15.64 -13.22
C ARG A 24 8.24 -15.01 -14.62
N ARG A 25 7.20 -14.24 -14.95
CA ARG A 25 7.05 -13.48 -16.21
C ARG A 25 7.43 -12.03 -15.95
N ARG A 26 8.73 -11.73 -15.93
CA ARG A 26 9.29 -10.43 -15.49
C ARG A 26 8.66 -9.22 -16.18
N ASP A 27 8.44 -9.27 -17.49
CA ASP A 27 7.79 -8.17 -18.23
C ASP A 27 6.37 -7.90 -17.73
N LEU A 28 5.57 -8.95 -17.57
CA LEU A 28 4.19 -8.85 -17.05
C LEU A 28 4.17 -8.39 -15.59
N HIS A 29 5.07 -8.93 -14.77
CA HIS A 29 5.25 -8.51 -13.37
C HIS A 29 5.49 -7.00 -13.27
N VAL A 30 6.45 -6.47 -14.05
CA VAL A 30 6.77 -5.04 -14.04
C VAL A 30 5.59 -4.20 -14.48
N LYS A 31 4.93 -4.57 -15.58
CA LYS A 31 3.74 -3.84 -16.08
C LYS A 31 2.64 -3.76 -15.03
N ILE A 32 2.28 -4.89 -14.43
CA ILE A 32 1.24 -4.95 -13.39
C ILE A 32 1.67 -4.15 -12.15
N MET A 33 2.91 -4.31 -11.68
CA MET A 33 3.42 -3.56 -10.52
C MET A 33 3.42 -2.06 -10.75
N MET A 34 3.80 -1.58 -11.93
CA MET A 34 3.79 -0.15 -12.25
C MET A 34 2.37 0.42 -12.32
N ILE A 35 1.42 -0.33 -12.88
CA ILE A 35 -0.01 0.05 -12.86
C ILE A 35 -0.50 0.11 -11.41
N ALA A 36 -0.23 -0.92 -10.61
CA ALA A 36 -0.61 -0.97 -9.21
C ALA A 36 -0.02 0.21 -8.42
N PHE A 37 1.26 0.53 -8.61
CA PHE A 37 1.91 1.68 -7.98
C PHE A 37 1.24 3.00 -8.38
N ALA A 38 0.96 3.21 -9.67
CA ALA A 38 0.29 4.42 -10.15
C ALA A 38 -1.11 4.57 -9.54
N LEU A 39 -1.88 3.48 -9.46
CA LEU A 39 -3.19 3.46 -8.80
C LEU A 39 -3.07 3.70 -7.29
N ASP A 40 -2.05 3.15 -6.63
CA ASP A 40 -1.84 3.32 -5.18
C ASP A 40 -1.52 4.79 -4.83
N ILE A 41 -0.66 5.44 -5.63
CA ILE A 41 -0.39 6.89 -5.51
C ILE A 41 -1.64 7.71 -5.85
N GLY A 42 -2.37 7.34 -6.90
CA GLY A 42 -3.63 8.00 -7.26
C GLY A 42 -4.66 7.94 -6.15
N LEU A 43 -4.79 6.78 -5.48
CA LEU A 43 -5.67 6.61 -4.32
C LEU A 43 -5.22 7.49 -3.15
N LEU A 44 -3.92 7.52 -2.83
CA LEU A 44 -3.38 8.37 -1.77
C LEU A 44 -3.71 9.84 -2.03
N LEU A 45 -3.47 10.33 -3.25
CA LEU A 45 -3.79 11.70 -3.65
C LEU A 45 -5.29 11.96 -3.58
N ALA A 46 -6.12 11.01 -4.03
CA ALA A 46 -7.57 11.14 -3.94
C ALA A 46 -8.02 11.31 -2.48
N VAL A 47 -7.51 10.50 -1.55
CA VAL A 47 -7.82 10.61 -0.12
C VAL A 47 -7.42 11.97 0.43
N GLU A 48 -6.23 12.47 0.07
CA GLU A 48 -5.72 13.77 0.53
C GLU A 48 -6.60 14.93 0.02
N PHE A 49 -6.96 14.93 -1.26
CA PHE A 49 -7.76 15.99 -1.87
C PHE A 49 -9.25 15.94 -1.50
N SER A 50 -9.77 14.80 -1.03
CA SER A 50 -11.21 14.62 -0.77
C SER A 50 -11.72 15.27 0.52
N ASN A 51 -10.93 16.10 1.23
CA ASN A 51 -11.19 16.51 2.63
C ASN A 51 -11.42 15.32 3.60
N ALA A 52 -11.25 14.08 3.13
CA ALA A 52 -11.51 12.86 3.89
C ALA A 52 -10.44 12.65 4.97
N ALA A 53 -9.20 13.05 4.70
CA ALA A 53 -8.12 13.07 5.69
C ALA A 53 -8.42 14.05 6.83
N ILE A 54 -8.90 15.26 6.51
CA ILE A 54 -9.26 16.29 7.50
C ILE A 54 -10.50 15.86 8.29
N ALA A 55 -11.54 15.36 7.63
CA ALA A 55 -12.74 14.85 8.30
C ALA A 55 -12.46 13.62 9.18
N ALA A 56 -11.55 12.73 8.76
CA ALA A 56 -11.11 11.58 9.56
C ALA A 56 -10.28 12.00 10.78
N ALA A 57 -9.38 12.98 10.61
CA ALA A 57 -8.63 13.58 11.71
C ALA A 57 -9.57 14.28 12.70
N LEU A 58 -10.59 14.99 12.23
CA LEU A 58 -11.60 15.61 13.09
C LEU A 58 -12.46 14.58 13.82
N ARG A 59 -12.88 13.50 13.15
CA ARG A 59 -13.63 12.40 13.78
C ARG A 59 -12.83 11.69 14.87
N THR A 60 -11.56 11.39 14.63
CA THR A 60 -10.67 10.75 15.61
C THR A 60 -10.28 11.67 16.79
N VAL A 61 -10.42 12.98 16.62
CA VAL A 61 -10.28 13.96 17.72
C VAL A 61 -11.58 14.08 18.53
N SER A 62 -12.74 14.01 17.88
CA SER A 62 -14.05 14.05 18.56
C SER A 62 -14.42 12.74 19.25
N ASP A 63 -13.98 11.59 18.72
CA ASP A 63 -14.26 10.27 19.27
C ASP A 63 -13.16 9.92 20.29
N SER A 64 -13.37 10.28 21.56
CA SER A 64 -12.38 10.25 22.64
C SER A 64 -12.00 8.84 23.16
N SER A 65 -12.30 7.76 22.43
CA SER A 65 -11.85 6.42 22.81
C SER A 65 -10.38 6.23 22.44
N SER A 66 -9.57 5.71 23.36
CA SER A 66 -8.15 5.41 23.13
C SER A 66 -7.93 4.54 21.90
N ASP A 67 -8.89 3.66 21.61
CA ASP A 67 -8.75 2.55 20.68
C ASP A 67 -8.87 3.00 19.22
N ALA A 68 -9.80 3.91 18.91
CA ALA A 68 -9.94 4.49 17.58
C ALA A 68 -8.69 5.30 17.16
N ARG A 69 -8.09 6.02 18.12
CA ARG A 69 -6.86 6.77 17.90
C ARG A 69 -5.67 5.84 17.66
N ILE A 70 -5.52 4.79 18.47
CA ILE A 70 -4.46 3.77 18.29
C ILE A 70 -4.59 3.11 16.92
N LEU A 71 -5.79 2.68 16.54
CA LEU A 71 -6.05 2.03 15.25
C LEU A 71 -5.66 2.94 14.07
N THR A 72 -5.97 4.23 14.17
CA THR A 72 -5.58 5.23 13.17
C THR A 72 -4.06 5.37 13.06
N TRP A 73 -3.34 5.43 14.19
CA TRP A 73 -1.87 5.45 14.17
C TRP A 73 -1.27 4.20 13.55
N VAL A 74 -1.84 3.02 13.84
CA VAL A 74 -1.42 1.75 13.23
C VAL A 74 -1.65 1.77 11.72
N HIS A 75 -2.81 2.24 11.26
CA HIS A 75 -3.12 2.37 9.85
C HIS A 75 -2.14 3.28 9.11
N VAL A 76 -1.86 4.47 9.67
CA VAL A 76 -0.90 5.42 9.11
C VAL A 76 0.51 4.82 9.09
N THR A 77 0.91 4.11 10.14
CA THR A 77 2.21 3.41 10.19
C THR A 77 2.33 2.38 9.07
N PHE A 78 1.28 1.58 8.83
CA PHE A 78 1.26 0.64 7.71
C PHE A 78 1.26 1.35 6.35
N ALA A 79 0.54 2.47 6.20
CA ALA A 79 0.51 3.26 4.97
C ALA A 79 1.90 3.82 4.62
N VAL A 80 2.51 4.52 5.57
CA VAL A 80 3.82 5.16 5.42
C VAL A 80 4.92 4.10 5.23
N GLY A 81 4.92 3.04 6.05
CA GLY A 81 5.85 1.94 5.89
C GLY A 81 5.70 1.25 4.53
N GLY A 82 4.46 1.03 4.07
CA GLY A 82 4.16 0.51 2.74
C GLY A 82 4.71 1.38 1.62
N LEU A 83 4.55 2.71 1.72
CA LEU A 83 5.07 3.67 0.74
C LEU A 83 6.61 3.65 0.68
N VAL A 84 7.29 3.63 1.83
CA VAL A 84 8.76 3.51 1.89
C VAL A 84 9.21 2.21 1.22
N MET A 85 8.51 1.10 1.51
CA MET A 85 8.82 -0.19 0.91
C MET A 85 8.55 -0.20 -0.60
N TRP A 86 7.53 0.49 -1.09
CA TRP A 86 7.28 0.71 -2.52
C TRP A 86 8.50 1.32 -3.23
N PHE A 87 9.04 2.41 -2.68
CA PHE A 87 10.27 3.03 -3.23
C PHE A 87 11.45 2.05 -3.21
N ALA A 88 11.63 1.29 -2.12
CA ALA A 88 12.67 0.27 -2.04
C ALA A 88 12.49 -0.81 -3.12
N GLN A 89 11.26 -1.27 -3.38
CA GLN A 89 10.94 -2.24 -4.42
C GLN A 89 11.31 -1.73 -5.82
N ILE A 90 10.95 -0.50 -6.14
CA ILE A 90 11.24 0.12 -7.44
C ILE A 90 12.75 0.29 -7.62
N VAL A 91 13.47 0.79 -6.61
CA VAL A 91 14.92 0.99 -6.67
C VAL A 91 15.65 -0.34 -6.84
N VAL A 92 15.34 -1.35 -6.02
CA VAL A 92 15.98 -2.67 -6.10
C VAL A 92 15.59 -3.38 -7.40
N GLY A 93 14.31 -3.35 -7.78
CA GLY A 93 13.81 -3.94 -9.02
C GLY A 93 14.48 -3.32 -10.26
N ARG A 94 14.68 -2.00 -10.28
CA ARG A 94 15.42 -1.32 -11.36
C ARG A 94 16.88 -1.76 -11.42
N LYS A 95 17.56 -1.95 -10.28
CA LYS A 95 18.94 -2.48 -10.25
C LYS A 95 18.99 -3.90 -10.80
N ILE A 96 18.04 -4.76 -10.45
CA ILE A 96 17.96 -6.14 -10.98
C ILE A 96 17.74 -6.11 -12.50
N LEU A 97 16.76 -5.33 -12.98
CA LEU A 97 16.34 -5.34 -14.38
C LEU A 97 17.29 -4.59 -15.32
N LYS A 98 17.75 -3.39 -14.95
CA LYS A 98 18.58 -2.55 -15.83
C LYS A 98 20.07 -2.78 -15.64
N GLN A 99 20.51 -3.16 -14.45
CA GLN A 99 21.94 -3.32 -14.14
C GLN A 99 22.34 -4.81 -14.03
N GLY A 100 21.41 -5.75 -14.20
CA GLY A 100 21.69 -7.18 -14.16
C GLY A 100 22.07 -7.71 -12.77
N ARG A 101 21.80 -6.97 -11.70
CA ARG A 101 22.23 -7.28 -10.32
C ARG A 101 21.37 -8.36 -9.67
N THR A 102 21.45 -9.59 -10.18
CA THR A 102 20.64 -10.74 -9.74
C THR A 102 20.91 -11.15 -8.28
N GLU A 103 22.07 -10.78 -7.72
CA GLU A 103 22.39 -11.00 -6.30
C GLU A 103 21.46 -10.25 -5.35
N LEU A 104 20.75 -9.23 -5.84
CA LEU A 104 19.75 -8.48 -5.06
C LEU A 104 18.37 -9.16 -5.04
N LEU A 105 18.15 -10.21 -5.83
CA LEU A 105 16.85 -10.89 -5.93
C LEU A 105 16.34 -11.42 -4.58
N PRO A 106 17.15 -12.08 -3.72
CA PRO A 106 16.68 -12.52 -2.42
C PRO A 106 16.21 -11.37 -1.54
N LYS A 107 16.91 -10.22 -1.59
CA LYS A 107 16.54 -9.00 -0.86
C LYS A 107 15.24 -8.41 -1.41
N HIS A 108 15.07 -8.38 -2.72
CA HIS A 108 13.83 -7.93 -3.36
C HIS A 108 12.62 -8.77 -2.92
N VAL A 109 12.77 -10.11 -2.93
CA VAL A 109 11.72 -11.04 -2.49
C VAL A 109 11.41 -10.89 -1.00
N LEU A 110 12.44 -10.77 -0.13
CA LEU A 110 12.23 -10.54 1.30
C LEU A 110 11.46 -9.23 1.53
N ASN A 111 11.92 -8.15 0.90
CA ASN A 111 11.25 -6.85 0.98
C ASN A 111 9.82 -6.93 0.44
N ALA A 112 9.54 -7.78 -0.56
CA ALA A 112 8.21 -7.90 -1.14
C ALA A 112 7.25 -8.59 -0.17
N ARG A 113 7.73 -9.58 0.60
CA ARG A 113 6.94 -10.22 1.66
C ARG A 113 6.59 -9.23 2.78
N ILE A 114 7.57 -8.45 3.25
CA ILE A 114 7.35 -7.42 4.26
C ILE A 114 6.35 -6.38 3.75
N PHE A 115 6.54 -5.91 2.51
CA PHE A 115 5.63 -4.99 1.85
C PHE A 115 4.19 -5.52 1.78
N LEU A 116 4.01 -6.79 1.38
CA LEU A 116 2.68 -7.42 1.32
C LEU A 116 2.00 -7.48 2.69
N VAL A 117 2.75 -7.76 3.76
CA VAL A 117 2.21 -7.75 5.13
C VAL A 117 1.76 -6.34 5.52
N LEU A 118 2.58 -5.32 5.27
CA LEU A 118 2.21 -3.92 5.53
C LEU A 118 0.99 -3.50 4.72
N ARG A 119 0.92 -3.90 3.44
CA ARG A 119 -0.20 -3.54 2.56
C ARG A 119 -1.49 -4.24 2.97
N LEU A 120 -1.43 -5.51 3.36
CA LEU A 120 -2.57 -6.24 3.94
C LEU A 120 -3.04 -5.57 5.23
N GLY A 121 -2.12 -5.25 6.15
CA GLY A 121 -2.44 -4.55 7.39
C GLY A 121 -3.10 -3.19 7.15
N ASN A 122 -2.62 -2.44 6.16
CA ASN A 122 -3.25 -1.17 5.78
C ASN A 122 -4.67 -1.35 5.24
N VAL A 123 -4.91 -2.33 4.36
CA VAL A 123 -6.26 -2.64 3.85
C VAL A 123 -7.20 -3.02 4.99
N VAL A 124 -6.78 -3.94 5.86
CA VAL A 124 -7.59 -4.39 7.00
C VAL A 124 -7.95 -3.22 7.92
N THR A 125 -6.96 -2.42 8.31
CA THR A 125 -7.19 -1.27 9.19
C THR A 125 -8.03 -0.17 8.51
N ALA A 126 -7.94 0.01 7.19
CA ALA A 126 -8.81 0.93 6.46
C ALA A 126 -10.29 0.54 6.59
N TRP A 127 -10.61 -0.74 6.45
CA TRP A 127 -11.97 -1.24 6.65
C TRP A 127 -12.43 -1.07 8.10
N MET A 128 -11.56 -1.33 9.08
CA MET A 128 -11.91 -1.15 10.50
C MET A 128 -12.17 0.31 10.89
N ILE A 129 -11.43 1.27 10.33
CA ILE A 129 -11.58 2.70 10.66
C ILE A 129 -12.77 3.33 9.95
N PHE A 130 -13.05 2.90 8.70
CA PHE A 130 -13.96 3.62 7.81
C PHE A 130 -15.21 2.85 7.40
N ALA A 131 -15.38 1.60 7.85
CA ALA A 131 -16.64 0.86 7.73
C ALA A 131 -17.38 0.69 9.07
N ALA A 132 -16.83 1.24 10.16
CA ALA A 132 -17.53 1.48 11.42
C ALA A 132 -18.19 2.86 11.41
#